data_AF-A0A168PYA2-F1
#
_entry.id   AF-A0A168PYA2-F1
#
_cell.length_a   1.000
_cell.length_b   1.000
_cell.length_c   1.000
_cell.angle_alpha   90.00
_cell.angle_beta   90.00
_cell.angle_gamma   90.00
#
_symmetry.space_group_name_H-M   'P 1'
#
loop_
_entity.id
_entity.type
_entity.pdbx_description
1 polymer ?
#
loop_
_entity_poly.entity_id
_entity_poly.type
_entity_poly.pdbx_seq_one_letter_code
_entity_poly.pdbx_strand_id
1 'polypeptide(L)'
;MVVSPDAQPYINNGTIDTNATLSKETLNLTNYPEIWKSPDPKHPEVQAMIARLNWDLVPNIKKHKSKKGDLVFKKYDEDADPDCWWSASGCTEPKLSYLPPDLYTCPTKGDWGLTYDDGPFNLLPDDDSNNKTENPYAEPRLYNFLAKEDLKATLFYIGSNVATYPAAARRALSDGHTLCVHTWSHPTMTTQSNEKVVAELYWTLKAIKEATGVTVKCWRPPQGDVDDRVRAIAHQMGLRTVLWNRDTNDWDMPAPGGGKLSPATVDGYFRTWIKEEEQGKNKEGVLVLEHELNHATVNMTEAWLPTVKKTFNVVSAMTCNNVLQPYWENVTYQAIH
;
A
#
# COMPACT_ATOMS: atom_id res chain seq x y z
N MET A 1 -11.10 20.78 18.99
CA MET A 1 -11.61 19.41 19.17
C MET A 1 -12.87 19.27 18.33
N VAL A 2 -12.77 18.58 17.20
CA VAL A 2 -13.88 17.87 16.54
C VAL A 2 -13.23 16.63 15.90
N VAL A 3 -13.02 15.60 16.72
CA VAL A 3 -12.86 14.23 16.25
C VAL A 3 -14.26 13.66 16.40
N SER A 4 -14.81 13.00 15.39
CA SER A 4 -16.00 12.17 15.63
C SER A 4 -15.56 11.05 16.57
N PRO A 5 -16.07 10.97 17.80
CA PRO A 5 -15.75 9.89 18.74
C PRO A 5 -16.28 8.52 18.27
N ASP A 6 -16.87 8.47 17.07
CA ASP A 6 -17.73 7.39 16.58
C ASP A 6 -17.19 6.70 15.32
N ALA A 7 -15.92 6.86 14.95
CA ALA A 7 -15.32 6.00 13.91
C ALA A 7 -15.15 4.57 14.45
N GLN A 8 -16.28 3.86 14.55
CA GLN A 8 -16.33 2.45 14.88
C GLN A 8 -15.89 1.66 13.64
N PRO A 9 -14.96 0.71 13.78
CA PRO A 9 -14.52 -0.09 12.65
C PRO A 9 -15.70 -0.97 12.18
N TYR A 10 -16.17 -0.72 10.96
CA TYR A 10 -17.29 -1.48 10.39
C TYR A 10 -17.05 -1.87 8.92
N ILE A 11 -17.59 -3.02 8.55
CA ILE A 11 -17.70 -3.50 7.16
C ILE A 11 -19.19 -3.62 6.82
N ASN A 12 -19.58 -3.04 5.69
CA ASN A 12 -20.89 -3.15 5.09
C ASN A 12 -21.01 -4.48 4.34
N ASN A 13 -21.96 -5.32 4.76
CA ASN A 13 -22.29 -6.57 4.06
C ASN A 13 -23.50 -6.45 3.11
N GLY A 14 -24.09 -5.26 2.99
CA GLY A 14 -25.17 -4.95 2.06
C GLY A 14 -24.67 -4.37 0.73
N THR A 15 -25.61 -3.92 -0.10
CA THR A 15 -25.28 -3.25 -1.37
C THR A 15 -24.47 -1.98 -1.10
N ILE A 16 -23.34 -1.83 -1.78
CA ILE A 16 -22.51 -0.61 -1.73
C ILE A 16 -23.19 0.49 -2.56
N ASP A 17 -23.41 1.66 -1.96
CA ASP A 17 -23.94 2.82 -2.69
C ASP A 17 -22.85 3.45 -3.56
N THR A 18 -22.85 3.10 -4.84
CA THR A 18 -21.90 3.64 -5.81
C THR A 18 -22.21 5.07 -6.28
N ASN A 19 -23.29 5.69 -5.79
CA ASN A 19 -23.68 7.06 -6.13
C ASN A 19 -23.44 8.06 -4.99
N ALA A 20 -23.00 7.57 -3.82
CA ALA A 20 -22.72 8.41 -2.67
C ALA A 20 -21.58 9.41 -2.96
N THR A 21 -21.79 10.66 -2.55
CA THR A 21 -20.72 11.66 -2.49
C THR A 21 -20.10 11.65 -1.10
N LEU A 22 -18.78 11.53 -1.02
CA LEU A 22 -18.07 11.55 0.26
C LEU A 22 -17.86 12.96 0.80
N SER A 23 -17.75 13.06 2.13
CA SER A 23 -17.32 14.29 2.80
C SER A 23 -15.89 14.65 2.41
N LYS A 24 -15.63 15.95 2.24
CA LYS A 24 -14.30 16.52 2.02
C LYS A 24 -13.64 17.03 3.32
N GLU A 25 -14.22 16.68 4.47
CA GLU A 25 -13.65 17.04 5.76
C GLU A 25 -12.32 16.32 5.99
N THR A 26 -11.26 17.12 6.13
CA THR A 26 -9.92 16.66 6.50
C THR A 26 -9.84 16.33 7.98
N LEU A 27 -8.88 15.50 8.39
CA LEU A 27 -8.49 15.46 9.81
C LEU A 27 -7.95 16.83 10.25
N ASN A 28 -7.81 17.03 11.56
CA ASN A 28 -7.18 18.25 12.07
C ASN A 28 -5.67 18.24 11.76
N LEU A 29 -5.31 18.79 10.60
CA LEU A 29 -3.94 18.76 10.07
C LEU A 29 -2.92 19.47 10.96
N THR A 30 -3.34 20.32 11.91
CA THR A 30 -2.44 20.93 12.89
C THR A 30 -1.82 19.90 13.85
N ASN A 31 -2.42 18.71 13.97
CA ASN A 31 -1.92 17.60 14.77
C ASN A 31 -1.05 16.63 13.96
N TYR A 32 -0.77 16.92 12.70
CA TYR A 32 -0.03 16.06 11.78
C TYR A 32 1.21 16.79 11.25
N PRO A 33 2.21 16.06 10.73
CA PRO A 33 3.27 16.65 9.93
C PRO A 33 2.68 17.39 8.73
N GLU A 34 3.48 18.26 8.14
CA GLU A 34 3.11 18.85 6.86
C GLU A 34 2.85 17.74 5.82
N ILE A 35 1.72 17.86 5.13
CA ILE A 35 1.26 16.92 4.11
C ILE A 35 2.34 16.77 3.04
N TRP A 36 2.69 15.53 2.72
CA TRP A 36 3.77 15.14 1.79
C TRP A 36 5.20 15.57 2.18
N LYS A 37 5.44 16.02 3.41
CA LYS A 37 6.80 16.25 3.92
C LYS A 37 7.26 15.13 4.83
N SER A 38 8.57 14.87 4.80
CA SER A 38 9.22 13.95 5.72
C SER A 38 8.94 14.40 7.17
N PRO A 39 8.34 13.53 8.01
CA PRO A 39 7.96 13.88 9.37
C PRO A 39 9.20 14.09 10.25
N ASP A 40 9.07 14.97 11.24
CA ASP A 40 10.15 15.21 12.21
C ASP A 40 10.30 14.00 13.14
N PRO A 41 11.45 13.28 13.11
CA PRO A 41 11.68 12.16 14.00
C PRO A 41 11.74 12.57 15.48
N LYS A 42 11.94 13.85 15.80
CA LYS A 42 12.01 14.37 17.18
C LYS A 42 10.65 14.69 17.78
N HIS A 43 9.56 14.54 17.03
CA HIS A 43 8.22 14.77 17.54
C HIS A 43 7.94 13.89 18.78
N PRO A 44 7.32 14.40 19.86
CA PRO A 44 7.13 13.64 21.11
C PRO A 44 6.44 12.28 20.93
N GLU A 45 5.41 12.21 20.07
CA GLU A 45 4.72 10.94 19.78
C GLU A 45 5.63 9.93 19.07
N VAL A 46 6.51 10.39 18.17
CA VAL A 46 7.48 9.54 17.47
C VAL A 46 8.56 9.07 18.43
N GLN A 47 9.07 9.97 19.30
CA GLN A 47 10.06 9.62 20.33
C GLN A 47 9.49 8.59 21.32
N ALA A 48 8.21 8.70 21.68
CA ALA A 48 7.53 7.71 22.50
C ALA A 48 7.46 6.33 21.81
N MET A 49 7.29 6.28 20.49
CA MET A 49 7.34 5.04 19.72
C MET A 49 8.77 4.47 19.67
N ILE A 50 9.76 5.31 19.36
CA ILE A 50 11.19 4.94 19.33
C ILE A 50 11.63 4.32 20.66
N ALA A 51 11.18 4.87 21.78
CA ALA A 51 11.51 4.38 23.11
C ALA A 51 10.91 3.00 23.44
N ARG A 52 9.91 2.52 22.68
CA ARG A 52 9.29 1.19 22.84
C ARG A 52 9.97 0.11 22.02
N LEU A 53 10.78 0.48 21.01
CA LEU A 53 11.44 -0.48 20.15
C LEU A 53 12.68 -1.05 20.84
N ASN A 54 12.92 -2.34 20.63
CA ASN A 54 14.14 -3.01 21.02
C ASN A 54 15.18 -2.87 19.90
N TRP A 55 16.12 -1.94 20.09
CA TRP A 55 17.17 -1.66 19.12
C TRP A 55 18.23 -2.75 19.00
N ASP A 56 18.34 -3.66 19.98
CA ASP A 56 19.25 -4.81 19.90
C ASP A 56 18.80 -5.84 18.85
N LEU A 57 17.52 -5.81 18.48
CA LEU A 57 16.98 -6.63 17.39
C LEU A 57 17.19 -5.99 16.02
N VAL A 58 17.46 -4.68 15.94
CA VAL A 58 17.62 -3.99 14.65
C VAL A 58 19.07 -4.12 14.19
N PRO A 59 19.37 -4.80 13.07
CA PRO A 59 20.73 -4.96 12.60
C PRO A 59 21.34 -3.60 12.21
N ASN A 60 22.64 -3.47 12.42
CA ASN A 60 23.40 -2.27 12.06
C ASN A 60 23.74 -2.23 10.56
N ILE A 61 22.71 -2.18 9.73
CA ILE A 61 22.83 -2.02 8.28
C ILE A 61 23.04 -0.54 7.97
N LYS A 62 24.04 -0.23 7.14
CA LYS A 62 24.28 1.15 6.71
C LYS A 62 23.19 1.55 5.73
N LYS A 63 22.61 2.72 5.96
CA LYS A 63 21.64 3.33 5.03
C LYS A 63 22.15 3.27 3.60
N HIS A 64 21.30 2.81 2.71
CA HIS A 64 21.57 2.83 1.29
C HIS A 64 21.54 4.26 0.75
N LYS A 65 21.96 4.42 -0.51
CA LYS A 65 22.08 5.73 -1.14
C LYS A 65 21.02 5.87 -2.21
N SER A 66 20.51 7.08 -2.34
CA SER A 66 19.72 7.49 -3.51
C SER A 66 20.33 8.72 -4.16
N LYS A 67 20.00 8.93 -5.43
CA LYS A 67 20.37 10.12 -6.20
C LYS A 67 19.16 10.53 -7.03
N LYS A 68 18.62 11.72 -6.78
CA LYS A 68 17.42 12.26 -7.45
C LYS A 68 16.18 11.36 -7.31
N GLY A 69 16.05 10.65 -6.19
CA GLY A 69 14.93 9.74 -5.95
C GLY A 69 15.25 8.28 -6.28
N ASP A 70 16.19 8.03 -7.19
CA ASP A 70 16.55 6.67 -7.60
C ASP A 70 17.57 6.03 -6.65
N LEU A 71 17.40 4.73 -6.38
CA LEU A 71 18.35 3.96 -5.58
C LEU A 71 19.70 3.78 -6.30
N VAL A 72 20.78 3.78 -5.52
CA VAL A 72 22.14 3.60 -6.01
C VAL A 72 22.70 2.27 -5.51
N PHE A 73 22.73 1.30 -6.40
CA PHE A 73 23.24 -0.07 -6.15
C PHE A 73 24.76 -0.19 -6.23
N LYS A 74 25.47 0.88 -6.62
CA LYS A 74 26.92 0.83 -6.84
C LYS A 74 27.66 0.36 -5.58
N LYS A 75 28.40 -0.75 -5.70
CA LYS A 75 29.16 -1.45 -4.64
C LYS A 75 28.33 -2.27 -3.67
N TYR A 76 27.04 -2.47 -3.93
CA TYR A 76 26.29 -3.53 -3.27
C TYR A 76 26.70 -4.87 -3.90
N ASP A 77 26.84 -5.90 -3.07
CA ASP A 77 27.12 -7.26 -3.52
C ASP A 77 25.76 -7.98 -3.60
N GLU A 78 25.16 -8.00 -4.78
CA GLU A 78 23.83 -8.58 -5.02
C GLU A 78 23.84 -10.11 -4.85
N ASP A 79 24.98 -10.77 -5.10
CA ASP A 79 25.11 -12.22 -4.98
C ASP A 79 25.20 -12.65 -3.50
N ALA A 80 25.97 -11.91 -2.69
CA ALA A 80 26.06 -12.17 -1.25
C ALA A 80 24.85 -11.61 -0.48
N ASP A 81 24.28 -10.52 -1.00
CA ASP A 81 23.13 -9.78 -0.47
C ASP A 81 23.17 -9.65 1.05
N PRO A 82 24.18 -8.99 1.65
CA PRO A 82 24.37 -9.03 3.10
C PRO A 82 23.21 -8.45 3.90
N ASP A 83 22.41 -7.56 3.29
CA ASP A 83 21.39 -6.77 3.97
C ASP A 83 19.96 -7.31 3.71
N CYS A 84 19.81 -8.37 2.90
CA CYS A 84 18.52 -8.83 2.34
C CYS A 84 17.77 -7.67 1.69
N TRP A 85 18.43 -6.96 0.77
CA TRP A 85 17.88 -5.74 0.18
C TRP A 85 17.06 -6.08 -1.05
N TRP A 86 15.72 -6.00 -0.92
CA TRP A 86 14.81 -6.42 -1.98
C TRP A 86 15.06 -5.71 -3.30
N SER A 87 15.32 -4.39 -3.29
CA SER A 87 15.54 -3.63 -4.51
C SER A 87 16.80 -4.05 -5.29
N ALA A 88 17.74 -4.73 -4.64
CA ALA A 88 18.99 -5.18 -5.26
C ALA A 88 18.94 -6.67 -5.65
N SER A 89 18.41 -7.54 -4.78
CA SER A 89 18.47 -9.00 -4.95
C SER A 89 17.11 -9.68 -5.10
N GLY A 90 16.00 -8.96 -4.84
CA GLY A 90 14.67 -9.56 -4.70
C GLY A 90 14.50 -10.37 -3.42
N CYS A 91 15.35 -10.20 -2.40
CA CYS A 91 15.26 -10.96 -1.16
C CYS A 91 13.95 -10.70 -0.41
N THR A 92 13.20 -11.77 -0.16
CA THR A 92 11.92 -11.79 0.56
C THR A 92 11.96 -12.65 1.82
N GLU A 93 13.06 -13.33 2.09
CA GLU A 93 13.28 -14.12 3.31
C GLU A 93 14.33 -13.41 4.18
N PRO A 94 13.92 -12.72 5.26
CA PRO A 94 14.86 -12.02 6.12
C PRO A 94 15.94 -12.95 6.69
N LYS A 95 17.16 -12.44 6.85
CA LYS A 95 18.26 -13.19 7.50
C LYS A 95 18.11 -13.24 9.01
N LEU A 96 17.23 -12.40 9.56
CA LEU A 96 16.90 -12.36 10.97
C LEU A 96 15.85 -13.42 11.29
N SER A 97 16.24 -14.48 11.98
CA SER A 97 15.39 -15.67 12.22
C SER A 97 14.09 -15.43 12.99
N TYR A 98 13.95 -14.28 13.65
CA TYR A 98 12.73 -13.91 14.37
C TYR A 98 11.74 -13.13 13.48
N LEU A 99 12.18 -12.65 12.32
CA LEU A 99 11.31 -12.04 11.33
C LEU A 99 10.70 -13.12 10.44
N PRO A 100 9.41 -13.02 10.12
CA PRO A 100 8.84 -13.98 9.20
C PRO A 100 9.10 -13.54 7.72
N PRO A 101 8.96 -14.42 6.71
CA PRO A 101 9.20 -14.10 5.28
C PRO A 101 8.25 -13.03 4.73
N ASP A 102 8.63 -12.11 3.86
CA ASP A 102 7.67 -11.14 3.31
C ASP A 102 6.48 -11.81 2.59
N LEU A 103 5.33 -11.15 2.54
CA LEU A 103 4.22 -11.61 1.69
C LEU A 103 4.44 -11.06 0.28
N TYR A 104 4.81 -11.90 -0.69
CA TYR A 104 5.14 -11.44 -2.05
C TYR A 104 4.50 -12.27 -3.17
N THR A 105 3.89 -13.42 -2.84
CA THR A 105 3.08 -14.24 -3.75
C THR A 105 1.73 -14.56 -3.08
N CYS A 106 0.83 -15.23 -3.79
CA CYS A 106 -0.25 -15.97 -3.16
C CYS A 106 0.15 -17.45 -3.06
N PRO A 107 0.13 -18.09 -1.88
CA PRO A 107 0.52 -19.49 -1.73
C PRO A 107 -0.30 -20.47 -2.58
N THR A 108 -1.57 -20.17 -2.81
CA THR A 108 -2.46 -21.00 -3.63
C THR A 108 -2.27 -20.67 -5.11
N LYS A 109 -1.89 -21.68 -5.90
CA LYS A 109 -1.87 -21.55 -7.37
C LYS A 109 -3.25 -21.16 -7.91
N GLY A 110 -3.27 -20.27 -8.89
CA GLY A 110 -4.49 -19.76 -9.50
C GLY A 110 -5.13 -18.60 -8.73
N ASP A 111 -4.65 -18.25 -7.54
CA ASP A 111 -5.07 -17.02 -6.86
C ASP A 111 -4.41 -15.79 -7.51
N TRP A 112 -5.16 -14.69 -7.51
CA TRP A 112 -4.71 -13.35 -7.86
C TRP A 112 -4.99 -12.40 -6.70
N GLY A 113 -3.95 -12.11 -5.93
CA GLY A 113 -3.94 -11.17 -4.81
C GLY A 113 -3.93 -9.73 -5.31
N LEU A 114 -5.10 -9.12 -5.31
CA LEU A 114 -5.38 -7.78 -5.82
C LEU A 114 -4.91 -6.71 -4.83
N THR A 115 -4.08 -5.77 -5.30
CA THR A 115 -3.59 -4.65 -4.50
C THR A 115 -3.56 -3.33 -5.25
N TYR A 116 -3.70 -2.22 -4.53
CA TYR A 116 -3.50 -0.86 -5.06
C TYR A 116 -2.69 -0.01 -4.10
N ASP A 117 -1.67 0.66 -4.62
CA ASP A 117 -0.82 1.59 -3.86
C ASP A 117 -1.23 3.05 -4.07
N ASP A 118 -0.70 3.92 -3.21
CA ASP A 118 -0.75 5.38 -3.26
C ASP A 118 -2.11 6.04 -2.99
N GLY A 119 -3.11 5.27 -2.55
CA GLY A 119 -4.43 5.76 -2.18
C GLY A 119 -4.52 6.52 -0.85
N PRO A 120 -5.75 6.90 -0.43
CA PRO A 120 -7.03 6.68 -1.11
C PRO A 120 -7.42 7.72 -2.18
N PHE A 121 -6.67 8.82 -2.29
CA PHE A 121 -6.99 9.90 -3.22
C PHE A 121 -5.72 10.68 -3.54
N ASN A 122 -5.42 10.82 -4.83
CA ASN A 122 -4.27 11.59 -5.31
C ASN A 122 -4.75 12.88 -5.95
N LEU A 123 -4.23 14.04 -5.56
CA LEU A 123 -4.46 15.26 -6.36
C LEU A 123 -3.77 15.08 -7.71
N LEU A 124 -4.38 15.57 -8.81
CA LEU A 124 -3.65 15.61 -10.07
C LEU A 124 -2.40 16.48 -9.88
N PRO A 125 -1.20 15.99 -10.25
CA PRO A 125 -0.03 16.85 -10.31
C PRO A 125 -0.24 17.83 -11.46
N ASP A 126 -0.84 18.99 -11.17
CA ASP A 126 -1.11 20.00 -12.19
C ASP A 126 0.22 20.66 -12.63
N ASP A 127 0.30 20.97 -13.92
CA ASP A 127 1.29 21.88 -14.50
C ASP A 127 1.14 23.34 -14.02
N ASP A 128 0.09 23.61 -13.24
CA ASP A 128 -0.12 24.86 -12.53
C ASP A 128 -0.07 24.62 -11.01
N SER A 129 0.86 25.36 -10.41
CA SER A 129 1.26 25.52 -9.01
C SER A 129 0.19 25.60 -7.90
N ASN A 130 -1.08 25.22 -8.11
CA ASN A 130 -2.15 25.39 -7.14
C ASN A 130 -3.12 24.20 -6.93
N ASN A 131 -2.83 23.00 -7.44
CA ASN A 131 -3.39 21.73 -6.92
C ASN A 131 -4.92 21.74 -6.68
N LYS A 132 -5.73 22.08 -7.70
CA LYS A 132 -7.20 22.26 -7.55
C LYS A 132 -8.05 21.17 -8.19
N THR A 133 -7.49 20.31 -9.03
CA THR A 133 -8.29 19.31 -9.73
C THR A 133 -8.26 17.98 -8.99
N GLU A 134 -9.39 17.67 -8.36
CA GLU A 134 -9.67 16.36 -7.79
C GLU A 134 -9.55 15.27 -8.86
N ASN A 135 -8.84 14.19 -8.54
CA ASN A 135 -8.66 13.04 -9.41
C ASN A 135 -9.77 12.00 -9.13
N PRO A 136 -10.81 11.91 -9.97
CA PRO A 136 -11.96 11.04 -9.68
C PRO A 136 -11.65 9.55 -9.91
N TYR A 137 -10.41 9.20 -10.28
CA TYR A 137 -10.11 7.86 -10.77
C TYR A 137 -9.87 6.86 -9.63
N ALA A 138 -9.27 7.28 -8.51
CA ALA A 138 -9.21 6.46 -7.29
C ALA A 138 -10.61 6.27 -6.68
N GLU A 139 -11.00 7.11 -5.72
CA GLU A 139 -12.39 7.28 -5.31
C GLU A 139 -13.01 8.45 -6.12
N PRO A 140 -14.20 8.30 -6.73
CA PRO A 140 -15.13 7.17 -6.62
C PRO A 140 -14.94 6.03 -7.62
N ARG A 141 -14.14 6.21 -8.68
CA ARG A 141 -14.24 5.34 -9.86
C ARG A 141 -13.75 3.91 -9.63
N LEU A 142 -12.53 3.72 -9.11
CA LEU A 142 -11.99 2.38 -8.81
C LEU A 142 -12.87 1.65 -7.80
N TYR A 143 -13.25 2.29 -6.69
CA TYR A 143 -14.00 1.61 -5.63
C TYR A 143 -15.42 1.24 -6.10
N ASN A 144 -16.07 2.12 -6.88
CA ASN A 144 -17.33 1.80 -7.52
C ASN A 144 -17.22 0.62 -8.51
N PHE A 145 -16.12 0.55 -9.26
CA PHE A 145 -15.86 -0.57 -10.18
C PHE A 145 -15.66 -1.87 -9.40
N LEU A 146 -14.80 -1.89 -8.37
CA LEU A 146 -14.58 -3.06 -7.53
C LEU A 146 -15.86 -3.53 -6.83
N ALA A 147 -16.69 -2.59 -6.35
CA ALA A 147 -17.99 -2.90 -5.77
C ALA A 147 -18.94 -3.58 -6.78
N LYS A 148 -19.01 -3.09 -8.03
CA LYS A 148 -19.82 -3.69 -9.10
C LYS A 148 -19.33 -5.08 -9.51
N GLU A 149 -18.03 -5.30 -9.43
CA GLU A 149 -17.41 -6.60 -9.72
C GLU A 149 -17.42 -7.57 -8.53
N ASP A 150 -17.98 -7.16 -7.38
CA ASP A 150 -17.96 -7.89 -6.10
C ASP A 150 -16.53 -8.31 -5.67
N LEU A 151 -15.57 -7.39 -5.81
CA LEU A 151 -14.17 -7.61 -5.49
C LEU A 151 -13.72 -6.77 -4.31
N LYS A 152 -12.80 -7.34 -3.53
CA LYS A 152 -12.11 -6.66 -2.43
C LYS A 152 -10.61 -6.66 -2.70
N ALA A 153 -9.96 -5.52 -2.56
CA ALA A 153 -8.52 -5.36 -2.71
C ALA A 153 -7.82 -5.13 -1.36
N THR A 154 -6.49 -5.26 -1.36
CA THR A 154 -5.63 -4.70 -0.31
C THR A 154 -5.09 -3.35 -0.78
N LEU A 155 -5.37 -2.29 -0.03
CA LEU A 155 -5.05 -0.91 -0.39
C LEU A 155 -3.93 -0.39 0.52
N PHE A 156 -2.83 0.06 -0.06
CA PHE A 156 -1.67 0.59 0.64
C PHE A 156 -1.73 2.12 0.60
N TYR A 157 -2.06 2.72 1.74
CA TYR A 157 -2.34 4.15 1.82
C TYR A 157 -1.18 4.98 2.31
N ILE A 158 -0.96 6.11 1.63
CA ILE A 158 -0.08 7.16 2.08
C ILE A 158 -0.78 7.94 3.19
N GLY A 159 -0.12 8.10 4.33
CA GLY A 159 -0.72 8.72 5.52
C GLY A 159 -1.17 10.16 5.28
N SER A 160 -0.40 10.92 4.48
CA SER A 160 -0.78 12.26 4.04
C SER A 160 -2.14 12.26 3.32
N ASN A 161 -2.36 11.32 2.40
CA ASN A 161 -3.62 11.20 1.67
C ASN A 161 -4.78 10.83 2.61
N VAL A 162 -4.56 9.94 3.58
CA VAL A 162 -5.59 9.58 4.57
C VAL A 162 -5.97 10.77 5.45
N ALA A 163 -4.99 11.56 5.91
CA ALA A 163 -5.25 12.74 6.73
C ALA A 163 -6.04 13.82 5.96
N THR A 164 -5.80 13.96 4.66
CA THR A 164 -6.55 14.87 3.78
C THR A 164 -7.92 14.31 3.39
N TYR A 165 -8.05 13.00 3.13
CA TYR A 165 -9.26 12.38 2.62
C TYR A 165 -9.76 11.22 3.51
N PRO A 166 -10.06 11.46 4.80
CA PRO A 166 -10.38 10.38 5.73
C PRO A 166 -11.71 9.69 5.39
N ALA A 167 -12.63 10.36 4.70
CA ALA A 167 -13.88 9.75 4.23
C ALA A 167 -13.63 8.64 3.20
N ALA A 168 -12.61 8.78 2.33
CA ALA A 168 -12.28 7.76 1.34
C ALA A 168 -11.67 6.51 2.00
N ALA A 169 -10.84 6.70 3.04
CA ALA A 169 -10.37 5.57 3.85
C ALA A 169 -11.51 4.84 4.59
N ARG A 170 -12.48 5.59 5.12
CA ARG A 170 -13.70 4.99 5.73
C ARG A 170 -14.53 4.23 4.71
N ARG A 171 -14.74 4.80 3.52
CA ARG A 171 -15.44 4.16 2.40
C ARG A 171 -14.79 2.84 2.06
N ALA A 172 -13.47 2.81 1.87
CA ALA A 172 -12.75 1.59 1.55
C ALA A 172 -12.88 0.50 2.62
N LEU A 173 -12.73 0.85 3.91
CA LEU A 173 -12.93 -0.11 5.00
C LEU A 173 -14.38 -0.62 5.02
N SER A 174 -15.36 0.29 4.91
CA SER A 174 -16.79 -0.03 4.84
C SER A 174 -17.10 -0.97 3.68
N ASP A 175 -16.49 -0.75 2.52
CA ASP A 175 -16.70 -1.57 1.33
C ASP A 175 -15.97 -2.93 1.43
N GLY A 176 -15.28 -3.21 2.53
CA GLY A 176 -14.66 -4.50 2.84
C GLY A 176 -13.24 -4.66 2.28
N HIS A 177 -12.62 -3.58 1.81
CA HIS A 177 -11.21 -3.59 1.43
C HIS A 177 -10.31 -3.75 2.66
N THR A 178 -9.11 -4.28 2.46
CA THR A 178 -8.09 -4.31 3.50
C THR A 178 -7.19 -3.10 3.40
N LEU A 179 -7.02 -2.33 4.49
CA LEU A 179 -6.14 -1.17 4.52
C LEU A 179 -4.77 -1.55 5.08
N CYS A 180 -3.71 -1.01 4.47
CA CYS A 180 -2.33 -1.18 4.89
C CYS A 180 -1.56 0.15 4.83
N VAL A 181 -0.42 0.23 5.52
CA VAL A 181 0.44 1.42 5.54
C VAL A 181 1.29 1.51 4.27
N HIS A 182 1.42 2.72 3.71
CA HIS A 182 2.36 3.04 2.64
C HIS A 182 3.21 4.29 2.95
N THR A 183 3.64 4.43 4.21
CA THR A 183 4.41 5.58 4.74
C THR A 183 3.66 6.91 4.69
N TRP A 184 4.24 7.97 5.25
CA TRP A 184 3.58 9.27 5.35
C TRP A 184 3.84 10.12 4.12
N SER A 185 5.08 10.11 3.63
CA SER A 185 5.56 10.97 2.54
C SER A 185 6.17 10.22 1.35
N HIS A 186 6.03 8.90 1.31
CA HIS A 186 6.51 8.03 0.23
C HIS A 186 8.04 8.12 -0.06
N PRO A 187 8.93 8.04 0.95
CA PRO A 187 10.38 8.05 0.71
C PRO A 187 10.94 6.66 0.39
N THR A 188 12.14 6.61 -0.21
CA THR A 188 12.97 5.39 -0.24
C THR A 188 13.45 5.04 1.16
N MET A 189 12.87 4.00 1.76
CA MET A 189 12.95 3.70 3.19
C MET A 189 14.35 3.25 3.64
N THR A 190 15.10 2.54 2.80
CA THR A 190 16.45 2.06 3.17
C THR A 190 17.48 3.19 3.22
N THR A 191 17.16 4.34 2.62
CA THR A 191 18.00 5.55 2.67
C THR A 191 17.73 6.40 3.92
N GLN A 192 16.63 6.14 4.63
CA GLN A 192 16.22 6.88 5.82
C GLN A 192 16.95 6.39 7.09
N SER A 193 17.10 7.29 8.06
CA SER A 193 17.52 6.87 9.41
C SER A 193 16.43 6.05 10.08
N ASN A 194 16.81 5.26 11.09
CA ASN A 194 15.87 4.41 11.81
C ASN A 194 14.71 5.23 12.41
N GLU A 195 15.01 6.40 12.98
CA GLU A 195 14.01 7.28 13.58
C GLU A 195 13.04 7.84 12.52
N LYS A 196 13.53 8.12 11.31
CA LYS A 196 12.68 8.53 10.19
C LYS A 196 11.81 7.39 9.69
N VAL A 197 12.32 6.16 9.62
CA VAL A 197 11.52 4.96 9.32
C VAL A 197 10.36 4.85 10.32
N VAL A 198 10.64 4.99 11.62
CA VAL A 198 9.60 4.98 12.66
C VAL A 198 8.59 6.10 12.44
N ALA A 199 9.05 7.32 12.16
CA ALA A 199 8.18 8.48 11.95
C ALA A 199 7.22 8.27 10.76
N GLU A 200 7.74 7.81 9.62
CA GLU A 200 6.97 7.55 8.40
C GLU A 200 5.87 6.51 8.62
N LEU A 201 6.17 5.42 9.34
CA LEU A 201 5.19 4.38 9.64
C LEU A 201 4.18 4.83 10.70
N TYR A 202 4.65 5.53 11.73
CA TYR A 202 3.83 5.97 12.86
C TYR A 202 2.71 6.93 12.42
N TRP A 203 3.04 7.95 11.63
CA TRP A 203 2.06 8.95 11.24
C TRP A 203 0.96 8.38 10.33
N THR A 204 1.30 7.40 9.49
CA THR A 204 0.32 6.69 8.66
C THR A 204 -0.58 5.77 9.49
N LEU A 205 0.00 5.03 10.44
CA LEU A 205 -0.78 4.24 11.41
C LEU A 205 -1.79 5.12 12.16
N LYS A 206 -1.35 6.28 12.65
CA LYS A 206 -2.20 7.24 13.37
C LYS A 206 -3.32 7.77 12.46
N ALA A 207 -3.00 8.20 11.24
CA ALA A 207 -3.99 8.73 10.30
C ALA A 207 -5.07 7.69 9.95
N ILE A 208 -4.67 6.44 9.66
CA ILE A 208 -5.63 5.36 9.38
C ILE A 208 -6.50 5.09 10.61
N LYS A 209 -5.90 4.99 11.80
CA LYS A 209 -6.64 4.74 13.04
C LYS A 209 -7.64 5.84 13.36
N GLU A 210 -7.26 7.10 13.24
CA GLU A 210 -8.16 8.24 13.48
C GLU A 210 -9.26 8.34 12.42
N ALA A 211 -8.97 8.01 11.16
CA ALA A 211 -9.96 8.06 10.10
C ALA A 211 -11.00 6.92 10.20
N THR A 212 -10.57 5.72 10.58
CA THR A 212 -11.33 4.47 10.35
C THR A 212 -11.59 3.63 11.60
N GLY A 213 -10.92 3.91 12.71
CA GLY A 213 -11.04 3.13 13.94
C GLY A 213 -10.21 1.84 13.98
N VAL A 214 -9.46 1.47 12.93
CA VAL A 214 -8.58 0.28 12.91
C VAL A 214 -7.09 0.62 12.94
N THR A 215 -6.30 -0.25 13.55
CA THR A 215 -4.85 -0.26 13.50
C THR A 215 -4.42 -1.43 12.62
N VAL A 216 -3.80 -1.13 11.48
CA VAL A 216 -3.41 -2.12 10.46
C VAL A 216 -2.17 -2.90 10.87
N LYS A 217 -2.06 -4.15 10.36
CA LYS A 217 -0.93 -5.06 10.62
C LYS A 217 -0.06 -5.30 9.39
N CYS A 218 -0.24 -4.52 8.33
CA CYS A 218 0.45 -4.70 7.05
C CYS A 218 0.95 -3.36 6.52
N TRP A 219 2.05 -3.41 5.78
CA TRP A 219 2.60 -2.26 5.07
C TRP A 219 3.31 -2.69 3.79
N ARG A 220 3.47 -1.76 2.87
CA ARG A 220 4.32 -1.93 1.69
C ARG A 220 5.35 -0.80 1.63
N PRO A 221 6.64 -1.09 1.42
CA PRO A 221 7.65 -0.06 1.23
C PRO A 221 7.45 0.64 -0.13
N PRO A 222 7.47 1.98 -0.18
CA PRO A 222 7.59 2.75 -1.42
C PRO A 222 8.70 2.20 -2.31
N GLN A 223 8.43 2.04 -3.62
CA GLN A 223 9.35 1.47 -4.61
C GLN A 223 9.84 0.03 -4.30
N GLY A 224 9.22 -0.67 -3.34
CA GLY A 224 9.70 -1.96 -2.86
C GLY A 224 10.96 -1.86 -1.99
N ASP A 225 11.40 -0.65 -1.63
CA ASP A 225 12.69 -0.42 -0.99
C ASP A 225 12.72 -0.84 0.48
N VAL A 226 13.22 -2.06 0.74
CA VAL A 226 13.31 -2.62 2.09
C VAL A 226 14.56 -3.50 2.27
N ASP A 227 15.20 -3.34 3.43
CA ASP A 227 16.31 -4.15 3.94
C ASP A 227 15.92 -4.75 5.31
N ASP A 228 16.72 -5.66 5.86
CA ASP A 228 16.40 -6.31 7.15
C ASP A 228 16.31 -5.35 8.34
N ARG A 229 16.97 -4.19 8.26
CA ARG A 229 16.88 -3.13 9.28
C ARG A 229 15.51 -2.47 9.25
N VAL A 230 15.00 -2.14 8.06
CA VAL A 230 13.65 -1.58 7.88
C VAL A 230 12.58 -2.62 8.23
N ARG A 231 12.74 -3.89 7.83
CA ARG A 231 11.83 -4.97 8.24
C ARG A 231 11.78 -5.13 9.75
N ALA A 232 12.93 -5.11 10.42
CA ALA A 232 13.01 -5.23 11.88
C ALA A 232 12.26 -4.10 12.59
N ILE A 233 12.37 -2.87 12.09
CA ILE A 233 11.63 -1.72 12.65
C ILE A 233 10.12 -1.88 12.42
N ALA A 234 9.71 -2.16 11.18
CA ALA A 234 8.29 -2.30 10.84
C ALA A 234 7.63 -3.46 11.62
N HIS A 235 8.30 -4.59 11.75
CA HIS A 235 7.81 -5.74 12.50
C HIS A 235 7.58 -5.44 13.98
N GLN A 236 8.50 -4.71 14.63
CA GLN A 236 8.32 -4.29 16.02
C GLN A 236 7.17 -3.27 16.19
N MET A 237 6.82 -2.54 15.13
CA MET A 237 5.61 -1.70 15.09
C MET A 237 4.34 -2.49 14.76
N GLY A 238 4.41 -3.83 14.69
CA GLY A 238 3.28 -4.72 14.43
C GLY A 238 2.91 -4.85 12.96
N LEU A 239 3.81 -4.46 12.04
CA LEU A 239 3.56 -4.46 10.61
C LEU A 239 4.27 -5.61 9.88
N ARG A 240 3.51 -6.25 8.99
CA ARG A 240 3.98 -7.28 8.06
C ARG A 240 4.31 -6.64 6.71
N THR A 241 5.53 -6.84 6.22
CA THR A 241 5.96 -6.37 4.91
C THR A 241 5.25 -7.14 3.79
N VAL A 242 4.69 -6.40 2.84
CA VAL A 242 4.02 -6.93 1.64
C VAL A 242 4.71 -6.38 0.40
N LEU A 243 5.14 -7.28 -0.48
CA LEU A 243 5.77 -7.00 -1.77
C LEU A 243 4.89 -7.59 -2.89
N TRP A 244 5.46 -7.94 -4.03
CA TRP A 244 4.76 -8.50 -5.19
C TRP A 244 5.67 -9.41 -6.01
N ASN A 245 5.07 -10.28 -6.81
CA ASN A 245 5.77 -11.13 -7.78
C ASN A 245 5.41 -10.83 -9.23
N ARG A 246 4.45 -9.91 -9.45
CA ARG A 246 4.06 -9.37 -10.75
C ARG A 246 3.85 -7.88 -10.64
N ASP A 247 4.61 -7.13 -11.44
CA ASP A 247 4.54 -5.68 -11.52
C ASP A 247 3.89 -5.27 -12.84
N THR A 248 2.77 -4.55 -12.79
CA THR A 248 2.11 -4.06 -14.00
C THR A 248 2.89 -2.93 -14.66
N ASN A 249 3.75 -2.24 -13.91
CA ASN A 249 4.39 -0.98 -14.29
C ASN A 249 3.37 0.08 -14.79
N ASP A 250 2.14 0.02 -14.28
CA ASP A 250 1.04 0.92 -14.65
C ASP A 250 1.35 2.39 -14.31
N TRP A 251 2.12 2.64 -13.24
CA TRP A 251 2.61 3.96 -12.86
C TRP A 251 3.45 4.66 -13.96
N ASP A 252 4.12 3.90 -14.83
CA ASP A 252 4.91 4.45 -15.95
C ASP A 252 4.03 4.66 -17.20
N MET A 253 2.71 4.43 -17.17
CA MET A 253 1.84 4.68 -18.33
C MET A 253 1.61 6.19 -18.58
N PRO A 254 1.40 6.62 -19.85
CA PRO A 254 1.09 8.00 -20.19
C PRO A 254 -0.21 8.52 -19.53
N ALA A 255 -0.04 9.38 -18.53
CA ALA A 255 -1.08 10.16 -17.85
C ALA A 255 -0.43 11.29 -17.02
N PRO A 256 -1.18 12.27 -16.48
CA PRO A 256 -0.65 13.19 -15.48
C PRO A 256 -0.01 12.45 -14.31
N GLY A 257 1.25 12.77 -14.02
CA GLY A 257 2.04 12.08 -13.00
C GLY A 257 2.56 10.70 -13.38
N GLY A 258 2.18 10.18 -14.55
CA GLY A 258 2.69 8.92 -15.10
C GLY A 258 3.92 9.12 -15.97
N GLY A 259 4.27 8.09 -16.73
CA GLY A 259 5.50 8.03 -17.50
C GLY A 259 5.32 7.80 -19.00
N LYS A 260 6.15 6.92 -19.59
CA LYS A 260 6.20 6.70 -21.05
C LYS A 260 5.91 5.27 -21.52
N LEU A 261 5.64 4.33 -20.61
CA LEU A 261 5.37 2.95 -20.93
C LEU A 261 4.07 2.80 -21.73
N SER A 262 4.17 2.21 -22.92
CA SER A 262 2.99 2.10 -23.77
C SER A 262 1.91 1.20 -23.13
N PRO A 263 0.62 1.56 -23.20
CA PRO A 263 -0.47 0.68 -22.74
C PRO A 263 -0.41 -0.72 -23.35
N ALA A 264 0.01 -0.84 -24.61
CA ALA A 264 0.17 -2.12 -25.29
C ALA A 264 1.23 -3.04 -24.65
N THR A 265 2.25 -2.45 -24.00
CA THR A 265 3.26 -3.20 -23.24
C THR A 265 2.62 -3.80 -21.98
N VAL A 266 1.90 -2.98 -21.21
CA VAL A 266 1.18 -3.42 -20.00
C VAL A 266 0.15 -4.49 -20.33
N ASP A 267 -0.62 -4.29 -21.41
CA ASP A 267 -1.52 -5.30 -21.96
C ASP A 267 -0.81 -6.63 -22.29
N GLY A 268 0.44 -6.55 -22.75
CA GLY A 268 1.29 -7.70 -23.03
C GLY A 268 1.63 -8.50 -21.78
N TYR A 269 1.83 -7.83 -20.64
CA TYR A 269 2.07 -8.48 -19.35
C TYR A 269 0.86 -9.29 -18.91
N PHE A 270 -0.34 -8.71 -18.91
CA PHE A 270 -1.57 -9.43 -18.56
C PHE A 270 -1.82 -10.66 -19.44
N ARG A 271 -1.70 -10.50 -20.77
CA ARG A 271 -1.81 -11.64 -21.70
C ARG A 271 -0.81 -12.75 -21.39
N THR A 272 0.42 -12.37 -21.03
CA THR A 272 1.47 -13.34 -20.70
C THR A 272 1.13 -14.08 -19.43
N TRP A 273 0.76 -13.38 -18.35
CA TRP A 273 0.46 -14.02 -17.06
C TRP A 273 -0.78 -14.91 -17.12
N ILE A 274 -1.83 -14.49 -17.82
CA ILE A 274 -3.02 -15.33 -18.08
C ILE A 274 -2.61 -16.61 -18.81
N LYS A 275 -1.84 -16.49 -19.90
CA LYS A 275 -1.39 -17.65 -20.66
C LYS A 275 -0.48 -18.57 -19.84
N GLU A 276 0.36 -18.03 -18.96
CA GLU A 276 1.18 -18.82 -18.05
C GLU A 276 0.34 -19.66 -17.08
N GLU A 277 -0.74 -19.08 -16.53
CA GLU A 277 -1.67 -19.80 -15.66
C GLU A 277 -2.47 -20.87 -16.42
N GLU A 278 -3.02 -20.54 -17.59
CA GLU A 278 -3.75 -21.50 -18.45
C GLU A 278 -2.87 -22.70 -18.86
N GLN A 279 -1.57 -22.46 -19.06
CA GLN A 279 -0.58 -23.50 -19.38
C GLN A 279 -0.09 -24.26 -18.14
N GLY A 280 -0.57 -23.89 -16.94
CA GLY A 280 -0.19 -24.50 -15.68
C GLY A 280 1.27 -24.24 -15.27
N LYS A 281 1.94 -23.22 -15.83
CA LYS A 281 3.35 -22.92 -15.57
C LYS A 281 3.60 -22.33 -14.19
N ASN A 282 2.59 -21.68 -13.62
CA ASN A 282 2.67 -21.10 -12.29
C ASN A 282 2.70 -22.20 -11.22
N LYS A 283 3.61 -22.04 -10.26
CA LYS A 283 3.73 -22.91 -9.07
C LYS A 283 2.98 -22.34 -7.86
N GLU A 284 2.81 -21.02 -7.85
CA GLU A 284 2.16 -20.22 -6.82
C GLU A 284 1.22 -19.23 -7.53
N GLY A 285 0.32 -18.61 -6.78
CA GLY A 285 -0.53 -17.53 -7.27
C GLY A 285 0.22 -16.20 -7.40
N VAL A 286 -0.48 -15.23 -7.97
CA VAL A 286 0.04 -13.89 -8.24
C VAL A 286 -0.31 -12.96 -7.09
N LEU A 287 0.65 -12.19 -6.60
CA LEU A 287 0.40 -10.97 -5.83
C LEU A 287 0.85 -9.81 -6.71
N VAL A 288 -0.11 -9.03 -7.22
CA VAL A 288 0.13 -8.01 -8.23
C VAL A 288 0.38 -6.64 -7.59
N LEU A 289 1.27 -5.85 -8.18
CA LEU A 289 1.39 -4.42 -7.92
C LEU A 289 0.63 -3.61 -8.99
N GLU A 290 -0.32 -2.80 -8.52
CA GLU A 290 -1.09 -1.81 -9.28
C GLU A 290 -1.23 -0.54 -8.42
N HIS A 291 -1.66 0.57 -9.03
CA HIS A 291 -1.81 1.83 -8.31
C HIS A 291 -3.14 2.54 -8.61
N GLU A 292 -3.67 3.26 -7.63
CA GLU A 292 -4.85 4.12 -7.81
C GLU A 292 -4.44 5.58 -8.09
N LEU A 293 -3.49 5.76 -9.02
CA LEU A 293 -2.84 7.05 -9.28
C LEU A 293 -3.66 7.98 -10.16
N ASN A 294 -4.17 7.49 -11.29
CA ASN A 294 -4.75 8.34 -12.32
C ASN A 294 -5.63 7.52 -13.28
N HIS A 295 -6.07 8.16 -14.36
CA HIS A 295 -6.93 7.53 -15.34
C HIS A 295 -6.30 6.35 -16.09
N ALA A 296 -4.98 6.37 -16.31
CA ALA A 296 -4.32 5.28 -17.02
C ALA A 296 -4.32 4.00 -16.18
N THR A 297 -3.96 4.09 -14.90
CA THR A 297 -3.92 2.93 -14.00
C THR A 297 -5.31 2.35 -13.75
N VAL A 298 -6.31 3.21 -13.50
CA VAL A 298 -7.68 2.76 -13.20
C VAL A 298 -8.39 2.23 -14.46
N ASN A 299 -8.22 2.84 -15.63
CA ASN A 299 -8.77 2.30 -16.87
C ASN A 299 -8.13 0.94 -17.22
N MET A 300 -6.84 0.76 -16.91
CA MET A 300 -6.15 -0.52 -17.11
C MET A 300 -6.81 -1.61 -16.25
N THR A 301 -7.00 -1.35 -14.96
CA THR A 301 -7.72 -2.25 -14.05
C THR A 301 -9.13 -2.57 -14.58
N GLU A 302 -9.91 -1.55 -14.94
CA GLU A 302 -11.28 -1.73 -15.48
C GLU A 302 -11.30 -2.62 -16.74
N ALA A 303 -10.28 -2.51 -17.59
CA ALA A 303 -10.18 -3.29 -18.82
C ALA A 303 -9.76 -4.76 -18.57
N TRP A 304 -8.81 -5.01 -17.67
CA TRP A 304 -8.19 -6.32 -17.51
C TRP A 304 -8.83 -7.21 -16.45
N LEU A 305 -9.32 -6.63 -15.35
CA LEU A 305 -9.80 -7.41 -14.22
C LEU A 305 -10.94 -8.39 -14.56
N PRO A 306 -11.92 -8.06 -15.43
CA PRO A 306 -12.95 -9.01 -15.87
C PRO A 306 -12.39 -10.21 -16.64
N THR A 307 -11.25 -10.05 -17.31
CA THR A 307 -10.57 -11.15 -18.03
C THR A 307 -9.71 -11.97 -17.06
N VAL A 308 -9.00 -11.31 -16.15
CA VAL A 308 -8.23 -11.98 -15.08
C VAL A 308 -9.14 -12.91 -14.27
N LYS A 309 -10.34 -12.47 -13.88
CA LYS A 309 -11.35 -13.28 -13.15
C LYS A 309 -11.78 -14.58 -13.85
N LYS A 310 -11.61 -14.68 -15.17
CA LYS A 310 -11.94 -15.92 -15.92
C LYS A 310 -10.88 -17.00 -15.75
N THR A 311 -9.67 -16.60 -15.37
CA THR A 311 -8.50 -17.48 -15.28
C THR A 311 -8.06 -17.68 -13.84
N PHE A 312 -8.13 -16.62 -13.03
CA PHE A 312 -7.67 -16.60 -11.64
C PHE A 312 -8.83 -16.41 -10.67
N ASN A 313 -8.65 -16.94 -9.46
CA ASN A 313 -9.44 -16.59 -8.30
C ASN A 313 -8.95 -15.25 -7.73
N VAL A 314 -9.66 -14.16 -8.07
CA VAL A 314 -9.29 -12.81 -7.64
C VAL A 314 -9.78 -12.54 -6.22
N VAL A 315 -8.84 -12.29 -5.31
CA VAL A 315 -9.10 -11.98 -3.90
C VAL A 315 -8.12 -10.89 -3.42
N SER A 316 -8.32 -10.33 -2.23
CA SER A 316 -7.32 -9.40 -1.67
C SER A 316 -6.00 -10.12 -1.38
N ALA A 317 -4.86 -9.41 -1.42
CA ALA A 317 -3.56 -10.01 -1.10
C ALA A 317 -3.49 -10.59 0.31
N MET A 318 -4.17 -9.96 1.28
CA MET A 318 -4.23 -10.49 2.64
C MET A 318 -5.06 -11.77 2.70
N THR A 319 -6.18 -11.84 1.98
CA THR A 319 -7.01 -13.04 1.89
C THR A 319 -6.25 -14.21 1.25
N CYS A 320 -5.56 -13.99 0.12
CA CYS A 320 -4.82 -15.09 -0.52
C CYS A 320 -3.67 -15.62 0.34
N ASN A 321 -3.11 -14.77 1.22
CA ASN A 321 -2.08 -15.14 2.19
C ASN A 321 -2.67 -15.64 3.53
N ASN A 322 -3.97 -15.94 3.59
CA ASN A 322 -4.68 -16.43 4.78
C ASN A 322 -4.56 -15.49 6.00
N VAL A 323 -4.39 -14.19 5.77
CA VAL A 323 -4.40 -13.15 6.80
C VAL A 323 -5.84 -12.69 7.02
N LEU A 324 -6.57 -13.44 7.85
CA LEU A 324 -8.00 -13.20 8.11
C LEU A 324 -8.27 -12.06 9.11
N GLN A 325 -7.25 -11.66 9.89
CA GLN A 325 -7.35 -10.58 10.86
C GLN A 325 -6.27 -9.51 10.61
N PRO A 326 -6.41 -8.68 9.56
CA PRO A 326 -5.41 -7.69 9.17
C PRO A 326 -5.34 -6.47 10.11
N TYR A 327 -6.20 -6.42 11.13
CA TYR A 327 -6.29 -5.34 12.11
C TYR A 327 -6.11 -5.85 13.55
N TRP A 328 -5.71 -4.98 14.47
CA TRP A 328 -5.63 -5.31 15.90
C TRP A 328 -7.00 -5.36 16.58
N GLU A 329 -7.94 -4.57 16.09
CA GLU A 329 -9.32 -4.51 16.54
C GLU A 329 -10.16 -5.62 15.88
N ASN A 330 -11.24 -6.01 16.56
CA ASN A 330 -12.30 -6.79 15.92
C ASN A 330 -13.17 -5.82 15.13
N VAL A 331 -13.23 -6.00 13.81
CA VAL A 331 -14.11 -5.21 12.95
C VAL A 331 -15.52 -5.78 13.03
N THR A 332 -16.50 -4.90 13.19
CA THR A 332 -17.90 -5.32 13.24
C THR A 332 -18.49 -5.38 11.82
N TYR A 333 -19.34 -6.36 11.58
CA TYR A 333 -20.07 -6.48 10.31
C TYR A 333 -21.48 -5.94 10.52
N GLN A 334 -21.89 -4.96 9.72
CA GLN A 334 -23.25 -4.43 9.76
C GLN A 334 -23.98 -4.81 8.48
N ALA A 335 -25.18 -5.39 8.65
CA ALA A 335 -26.15 -5.50 7.57
C ALA A 335 -26.96 -4.20 7.53
N ILE A 336 -27.16 -3.62 6.35
CA ILE A 336 -28.10 -2.51 6.19
C ILE A 336 -29.53 -3.09 6.23
N HIS A 337 -30.37 -2.52 7.09
CA HIS A 337 -31.82 -2.75 7.12
C HIS A 337 -32.55 -1.83 6.13
#